data_AF-A0A957CUW4-F1
#
_entry.id   AF-A0A957CUW4-F1
#
_cell.length_a   1.000
_cell.length_b   1.000
_cell.length_c   1.000
_cell.angle_alpha   90.00
_cell.angle_beta   90.00
_cell.angle_gamma   90.00
#
_symmetry.space_group_name_H-M   'P 1'
#
loop_
_entity.id
_entity.type
_entity.pdbx_description
1 polymer ?
#
loop_
_entity_poly.entity_id
_entity_poly.type
_entity_poly.pdbx_seq_one_letter_code
_entity_poly.pdbx_strand_id
1 'polypeptide(L)'
;LDGFSMAMDFRITNRNRARVVQLARELDEIVLSANGRFYFAKDSTLRPETTRAYLGQDVIDRFRALKQRCDPDNILQTNLWRRVFER
;
A
#
# COMPACT_ATOMS: atom_id res chain seq x y z
N LEU A 1 -14.60 3.78 7.83
CA LEU A 1 -14.19 5.17 7.55
C LEU A 1 -15.43 6.01 7.60
N ASP A 2 -15.37 7.16 8.26
CA ASP A 2 -16.35 8.21 8.03
C ASP A 2 -15.90 8.96 6.77
N GLY A 3 -16.56 8.73 5.65
CA GLY A 3 -16.15 9.18 4.33
C GLY A 3 -16.56 8.23 3.20
N PHE A 4 -16.06 8.50 1.99
CA PHE A 4 -16.41 7.75 0.79
C PHE A 4 -15.39 6.65 0.50
N SER A 5 -15.88 5.46 0.12
CA SER A 5 -15.07 4.38 -0.40
C SER A 5 -15.35 4.21 -1.89
N MET A 6 -14.30 4.09 -2.70
CA MET A 6 -14.42 3.85 -4.14
C MET A 6 -13.65 2.59 -4.51
N ALA A 7 -14.26 1.76 -5.37
CA ALA A 7 -13.61 0.63 -6.01
C ALA A 7 -13.84 0.75 -7.52
N MET A 8 -12.79 0.49 -8.30
CA MET A 8 -12.82 0.57 -9.76
C MET A 8 -12.14 -0.66 -10.34
N ASP A 9 -12.77 -1.27 -11.35
CA ASP A 9 -12.22 -2.44 -12.03
C ASP A 9 -11.78 -2.07 -13.44
N PHE A 10 -10.47 -2.15 -13.69
CA PHE A 10 -9.88 -1.92 -15.00
C PHE A 10 -9.54 -3.25 -15.67
N ARG A 11 -10.08 -3.49 -16.88
CA ARG A 11 -9.68 -4.66 -17.68
C ARG A 11 -8.21 -4.54 -18.07
N ILE A 12 -7.38 -5.49 -17.61
CA ILE A 12 -5.96 -5.54 -17.96
C ILE A 12 -5.75 -6.31 -19.27
N THR A 13 -4.94 -5.74 -20.16
CA THR A 13 -4.48 -6.32 -21.42
C THR A 13 -2.98 -6.08 -21.56
N ASN A 14 -2.32 -6.78 -22.48
CA ASN A 14 -0.89 -6.55 -22.74
C ASN A 14 -0.60 -5.11 -23.20
N ARG A 15 -1.54 -4.45 -23.88
CA ARG A 15 -1.38 -3.08 -24.40
C ARG A 15 -1.49 -2.01 -23.30
N ASN A 16 -2.32 -2.23 -22.28
CA ASN A 16 -2.63 -1.20 -21.29
C ASN A 16 -1.99 -1.41 -19.92
N ARG A 17 -1.42 -2.59 -19.63
CA ARG A 17 -0.87 -2.91 -18.30
C ARG A 17 0.02 -1.80 -17.73
N ALA A 18 1.01 -1.34 -18.50
CA ALA A 18 1.92 -0.29 -18.05
C ALA A 18 1.21 1.04 -17.77
N ARG A 19 0.23 1.41 -18.63
CA ARG A 19 -0.58 2.62 -18.45
C ARG A 19 -1.50 2.54 -17.23
N VAL A 20 -2.08 1.37 -16.94
CA VAL A 20 -2.92 1.19 -15.75
C VAL A 20 -2.08 1.24 -14.47
N VAL A 21 -0.87 0.69 -14.48
CA VAL A 21 0.07 0.84 -13.36
C VAL A 21 0.43 2.31 -13.14
N GLN A 22 0.66 3.07 -14.22
CA GLN A 22 0.91 4.51 -14.12
C GLN A 22 -0.31 5.27 -13.59
N LEU A 23 -1.52 4.96 -14.08
CA LEU A 23 -2.76 5.52 -13.55
C LEU A 23 -2.93 5.23 -12.06
N ALA A 24 -2.62 4.01 -11.59
CA ALA A 24 -2.68 3.67 -10.17
C ALA A 24 -1.76 4.58 -9.33
N ARG A 25 -0.57 4.94 -9.84
CA ARG A 25 0.34 5.87 -9.17
C ARG A 25 -0.21 7.29 -9.10
N GLU A 26 -0.83 7.77 -10.17
CA GLU A 26 -1.49 9.08 -10.21
C GLU A 26 -2.69 9.12 -9.25
N LEU A 27 -3.46 8.03 -9.17
CA LEU A 27 -4.54 7.88 -8.19
C LEU A 27 -4.01 7.85 -6.75
N ASP A 28 -2.87 7.20 -6.49
CA ASP A 28 -2.25 7.23 -5.16
C ASP A 28 -1.98 8.68 -4.72
N GLU A 29 -1.47 9.53 -5.61
CA GLU A 29 -1.18 10.95 -5.33
C GLU A 29 -2.45 11.75 -5.03
N ILE A 30 -3.52 11.52 -5.79
CA ILE A 30 -4.83 12.14 -5.54
C ILE A 30 -5.37 11.71 -4.16
N VAL A 31 -5.35 10.41 -3.86
CA VAL A 31 -5.81 9.87 -2.58
C VAL A 31 -5.02 10.48 -1.43
N LEU A 32 -3.69 10.54 -1.54
CA LEU A 32 -2.84 11.15 -0.52
C LEU A 32 -3.15 12.63 -0.33
N SER A 33 -3.32 13.40 -1.41
CA SER A 33 -3.62 14.84 -1.33
C SER A 33 -4.95 15.12 -0.61
N ALA A 34 -5.87 14.16 -0.66
CA ALA A 34 -7.16 14.20 0.02
C ALA A 34 -7.13 13.59 1.44
N ASN A 35 -5.95 13.29 2.01
CA ASN A 35 -5.78 12.57 3.27
C ASN A 35 -6.53 11.21 3.31
N GLY A 36 -6.65 10.59 2.14
CA GLY A 36 -7.30 9.30 1.95
C GLY A 36 -6.43 8.12 2.41
N ARG A 37 -7.00 6.92 2.29
CA ARG A 37 -6.37 5.67 2.74
C ARG A 37 -6.54 4.57 1.70
N PHE A 38 -5.67 3.58 1.78
CA PHE A 38 -5.66 2.43 0.89
C PHE A 38 -6.07 1.15 1.62
N TYR A 39 -6.59 0.19 0.86
CA TYR A 39 -6.97 -1.12 1.39
C TYR A 39 -6.03 -2.20 0.86
N PHE A 40 -5.15 -2.71 1.72
CA PHE A 40 -4.13 -3.68 1.31
C PHE A 40 -4.69 -4.97 0.71
N ALA A 41 -5.91 -5.41 1.07
CA ALA A 41 -6.52 -6.59 0.46
C ALA A 41 -6.86 -6.42 -1.03
N LYS A 42 -6.83 -5.18 -1.53
CA LYS A 42 -7.05 -4.81 -2.93
C LYS A 42 -5.79 -4.20 -3.58
N ASP A 43 -4.69 -4.14 -2.85
CA ASP A 43 -3.44 -3.54 -3.32
C ASP A 43 -2.51 -4.57 -3.97
N SER A 44 -1.90 -4.17 -5.08
CA SER A 44 -0.75 -4.86 -5.65
C SER A 44 0.34 -3.92 -6.17
N THR A 45 0.20 -2.60 -5.97
CA THR A 45 1.01 -1.59 -6.67
C THR A 45 1.55 -0.48 -5.77
N LEU A 46 1.08 -0.36 -4.52
CA LEU A 46 1.55 0.66 -3.59
C LEU A 46 3.07 0.66 -3.41
N ARG A 47 3.62 1.84 -3.19
CA ARG A 47 5.06 2.06 -2.98
C ARG A 47 5.34 2.29 -1.48
N PRO A 48 6.56 1.98 -0.99
CA PRO A 48 6.94 2.24 0.40
C PRO A 48 6.69 3.70 0.80
N GLU A 49 7.03 4.65 -0.07
CA GLU A 49 6.83 6.08 0.18
C GLU A 49 5.36 6.46 0.32
N THR A 50 4.48 5.92 -0.52
CA THR A 50 3.02 6.12 -0.41
C THR A 50 2.51 5.55 0.90
N THR A 51 2.97 4.35 1.27
CA THR A 51 2.58 3.67 2.52
C THR A 51 2.99 4.48 3.74
N ARG A 52 4.23 5.01 3.74
CA ARG A 52 4.73 5.90 4.78
C ARG A 52 3.94 7.20 4.87
N ALA A 53 3.59 7.79 3.73
CA ALA A 53 2.84 9.05 3.69
C ALA A 53 1.44 8.90 4.31
N TYR A 54 0.71 7.81 4.04
CA TYR A 54 -0.65 7.66 4.56
C TYR A 54 -0.74 7.04 5.97
N LEU A 55 0.17 6.13 6.34
CA LEU A 55 0.18 5.53 7.68
C LEU A 55 0.91 6.38 8.72
N GLY A 56 1.93 7.13 8.29
CA GLY A 56 2.87 7.78 9.17
C GLY A 56 3.97 6.84 9.68
N GLN A 57 5.16 7.41 9.95
CA GLN A 57 6.34 6.66 10.37
C GLN A 57 6.13 5.98 11.73
N ASP A 58 5.48 6.66 12.69
CA ASP A 58 5.21 6.12 14.02
C ASP A 58 4.36 4.84 13.99
N VAL A 59 3.36 4.78 13.11
CA VAL A 59 2.51 3.60 12.96
C VAL A 59 3.29 2.44 12.36
N ILE A 60 4.12 2.72 11.36
CA ILE A 60 4.99 1.73 10.72
C ILE A 60 5.97 1.16 11.73
N ASP A 61 6.61 2.00 12.55
CA ASP A 61 7.59 1.56 13.54
C ASP A 61 6.94 0.75 14.65
N ARG A 62 5.75 1.15 15.12
CA ARG A 62 4.96 0.34 16.06
C ARG A 62 4.59 -1.03 15.48
N PHE A 63 4.24 -1.08 14.19
CA PHE A 63 3.91 -2.34 13.53
C PHE A 63 5.14 -3.24 13.36
N ARG A 64 6.30 -2.67 13.00
CA ARG A 64 7.57 -3.39 12.94
C ARG A 64 8.00 -3.92 14.32
N ALA A 65 7.85 -3.12 15.37
CA ALA A 65 8.13 -3.56 16.73
C ALA A 65 7.21 -4.73 17.16
N LEU A 66 5.92 -4.67 16.80
CA LEU A 66 5.00 -5.78 17.02
C LEU A 66 5.43 -7.03 16.23
N LYS A 67 5.77 -6.87 14.95
CA LYS A 67 6.26 -7.95 14.10
C LYS A 67 7.50 -8.61 14.70
N GLN A 68 8.48 -7.84 15.15
CA GLN A 68 9.70 -8.36 15.76
C GLN A 68 9.42 -9.13 17.06
N ARG A 69 8.46 -8.68 17.87
CA ARG A 69 8.07 -9.38 19.10
C ARG A 69 7.37 -10.71 18.83
N CYS A 70 6.53 -10.78 17.79
CA CYS A 70 5.73 -11.96 17.47
C CYS A 70 6.43 -12.95 16.53
N ASP A 71 7.37 -12.47 15.72
CA ASP A 71 8.08 -13.26 14.70
C ASP A 71 9.52 -12.73 14.58
N PRO A 72 10.38 -13.00 15.59
CA PRO A 72 11.72 -12.44 15.71
C PRO A 72 12.69 -12.90 14.62
N ASP A 73 12.48 -14.09 14.07
CA ASP A 73 13.24 -14.64 12.94
C ASP A 73 12.67 -14.22 11.57
N ASN A 74 11.60 -13.40 11.59
CA ASN A 74 10.98 -12.81 10.42
C ASN A 74 10.51 -13.86 9.38
N ILE A 75 9.97 -14.99 9.85
CA ILE A 75 9.51 -16.12 9.03
C ILE A 75 8.21 -15.77 8.29
N LEU A 76 7.29 -15.06 8.94
CA LEU A 76 5.98 -14.67 8.43
C LEU A 76 6.09 -13.42 7.55
N GLN A 77 6.29 -13.64 6.25
CA GLN A 77 6.37 -12.56 5.27
C GLN A 77 5.59 -12.87 3.99
N THR A 78 5.07 -11.80 3.39
CA THR A 78 4.43 -11.84 2.06
C THR A 78 5.13 -10.87 1.12
N ASN A 79 4.80 -10.93 -0.18
CA ASN A 79 5.30 -9.94 -1.14
C ASN A 79 4.84 -8.52 -0.81
N LEU A 80 3.69 -8.35 -0.16
CA LEU A 80 3.25 -7.05 0.34
C LEU A 80 4.17 -6.57 1.47
N TRP A 81 4.47 -7.44 2.45
CA TRP A 81 5.41 -7.12 3.53
C TRP A 81 6.76 -6.65 2.99
N ARG A 82 7.38 -7.43 2.10
CA ARG A 82 8.67 -7.09 1.48
C ARG A 82 8.63 -5.79 0.69
N ARG A 83 7.50 -5.52 0.01
CA ARG A 83 7.34 -4.32 -0.81
C ARG A 83 7.19 -3.05 0.01
N VAL A 84 6.44 -3.05 1.12
CA VAL A 84 6.07 -1.79 1.80
C VAL A 84 6.54 -1.67 3.26
N PHE A 85 7.05 -2.73 3.89
CA PHE A 85 7.44 -2.71 5.31
C PHE A 85 8.88 -3.17 5.60
N GLU A 86 9.52 -3.96 4.74
CA GLU A 86 10.85 -4.52 5.02
C GLU A 86 12.02 -3.51 4.93
N ARG A 87 11.83 -2.36 4.27
CA ARG A 87 12.85 -1.33 4.06
C ARG A 87 12.79 -0.17 5.05
#